data_AF-A0A2V9MMW7-F1
#
_entry.id   AF-A0A2V9MMW7-F1
#
_cell.length_a   1.000
_cell.length_b   1.000
_cell.length_c   1.000
_cell.angle_alpha   90.00
_cell.angle_beta   90.00
_cell.angle_gamma   90.00
#
_symmetry.space_group_name_H-M   'P 1'
#
loop_
_entity.id
_entity.type
_entity.pdbx_description
1 polymer ?
#
loop_
_entity_poly.entity_id
_entity_poly.type
_entity_poly.pdbx_seq_one_letter_code
_entity_poly.pdbx_strand_id
1 'polypeptide(L)'
;AHFRVPVEQVEPIQGQLGGSGRKILRLTAKGKSAIGILYDVREENAAFLGFSRHFKRHGLSVPEIYADDLELGAYLEEDLGDTTLFDLVSANRTSGELAQPAIEAYRKALSELPRFQIEAGRDLNYKLCYPRGSFDRQSIAWDLNYFKYYFLKLAGIPFNEQQLEDDFSRLTKHLLSASRDYFLYRDFQSRNIMMRDGKPFFVDYQGGRKGALQYDVASLLFDAKADLPPELRQQFLDHYLEAVSEFISLDREAFMRYYYPYVYVRIMQALGAYGFRGFYERKTHFLQSVPYALKNVRWLLHNVELPMALPTLLEAFRNMLGSDKLQSLSPDAEHAQSGSTKPEAMTVRVFSFSFHKDLPKDDSGNGGGFVFDGRSLPNPGREERFKQLTGKDAPVIEYLNDQPSVHQFLASAQSLVESSISSYQSRGFKDLMVSFGCTGGQHRSVYLAEQLTRRLRERNGLRVEVRHLGLERLGK
;
A
#
# COMPACT_ATOMS: atom_id res chain seq x y z
N ALA A 1 -31.91 -8.21 26.97
CA ALA A 1 -31.77 -8.43 28.43
C ALA A 1 -31.18 -7.21 29.17
N HIS A 2 -30.08 -6.62 28.70
CA HIS A 2 -29.37 -5.53 29.39
C HIS A 2 -30.17 -4.20 29.48
N PHE A 3 -30.55 -3.60 28.34
CA PHE A 3 -31.23 -2.29 28.33
C PHE A 3 -32.74 -2.35 28.63
N ARG A 4 -33.36 -3.53 28.57
CA ARG A 4 -34.83 -3.75 28.75
C ARG A 4 -35.72 -2.84 27.88
N VAL A 5 -35.23 -2.45 26.70
CA VAL A 5 -35.95 -1.65 25.70
C VAL A 5 -35.95 -2.43 24.37
N PRO A 6 -37.07 -2.48 23.62
CA PRO A 6 -37.09 -3.09 22.30
C PRO A 6 -36.22 -2.29 21.33
N VAL A 7 -35.57 -2.99 20.40
CA VAL A 7 -34.76 -2.34 19.36
C VAL A 7 -35.68 -1.54 18.43
N GLU A 8 -35.34 -0.28 18.18
CA GLU A 8 -36.08 0.61 17.28
C GLU A 8 -35.49 0.58 15.86
N GLN A 9 -34.16 0.47 15.76
CA GLN A 9 -33.45 0.41 14.49
C GLN A 9 -32.33 -0.65 14.51
N VAL A 10 -32.19 -1.35 13.39
CA VAL A 10 -31.14 -2.35 13.15
C VAL A 10 -30.37 -1.93 11.90
N GLU A 11 -29.09 -1.64 12.06
CA GLU A 11 -28.20 -1.24 10.97
C GLU A 11 -27.09 -2.28 10.81
N PRO A 12 -26.99 -2.97 9.67
CA PRO A 12 -25.83 -3.78 9.38
C PRO A 12 -24.58 -2.90 9.31
N ILE A 13 -23.53 -3.24 10.07
CA ILE A 13 -22.24 -2.58 9.93
C ILE A 13 -21.56 -3.20 8.69
N GLN A 14 -21.85 -2.60 7.52
CA GLN A 14 -21.15 -2.92 6.28
C GLN A 14 -19.82 -2.17 6.25
N GLY A 15 -18.72 -2.92 6.30
CA GLY A 15 -17.36 -2.39 6.35
C GLY A 15 -16.36 -3.52 6.54
N GLN A 16 -15.06 -3.19 6.58
CA GLN A 16 -13.89 -4.09 6.51
C GLN A 16 -13.88 -5.32 7.45
N LEU A 17 -14.78 -5.39 8.43
CA LEU A 17 -15.08 -6.54 9.29
C LEU A 17 -15.84 -7.68 8.58
N GLY A 18 -16.49 -7.40 7.44
CA GLY A 18 -17.29 -8.35 6.64
C GLY A 18 -16.50 -9.45 5.91
N GLY A 19 -15.18 -9.50 6.09
CA GLY A 19 -14.33 -10.57 5.57
C GLY A 19 -14.26 -11.82 6.46
N SER A 20 -14.93 -11.81 7.61
CA SER A 20 -14.86 -12.85 8.65
C SER A 20 -16.03 -13.85 8.62
N GLY A 21 -17.04 -13.63 7.77
CA GLY A 21 -18.27 -14.44 7.76
C GLY A 21 -19.30 -14.09 8.84
N ARG A 22 -18.96 -13.19 9.78
CA ARG A 22 -19.86 -12.69 10.82
C ARG A 22 -20.91 -11.74 10.28
N LYS A 23 -22.13 -11.79 10.82
CA LYS A 23 -23.11 -10.70 10.67
C LYS A 23 -23.00 -9.79 11.89
N ILE A 24 -22.61 -8.54 11.65
CA ILE A 24 -22.44 -7.51 12.69
C ILE A 24 -23.51 -6.46 12.49
N LEU A 25 -24.28 -6.19 13.55
CA LEU A 25 -25.45 -5.33 13.54
C LEU A 25 -25.31 -4.28 14.64
N ARG A 26 -25.45 -3.00 14.31
CA ARG A 26 -25.70 -1.95 15.31
C ARG A 26 -27.18 -1.93 15.63
N LEU A 27 -27.51 -2.01 16.90
CA LEU A 27 -28.87 -1.97 17.42
C LEU A 27 -29.03 -0.66 18.19
N THR A 28 -30.02 0.16 17.85
CA THR A 28 -30.29 1.42 18.56
C THR A 28 -31.73 1.49 19.06
N ALA A 29 -31.90 2.10 20.24
CA ALA A 29 -33.20 2.42 20.81
C ALA A 29 -33.07 3.50 21.89
N LYS A 30 -33.93 4.52 21.88
CA LYS A 30 -33.99 5.57 22.93
C LYS A 30 -32.63 6.18 23.32
N GLY A 31 -31.77 6.45 22.33
CA GLY A 31 -30.43 7.00 22.54
C GLY A 31 -29.42 6.03 23.17
N LYS A 32 -29.72 4.73 23.21
CA LYS A 32 -28.78 3.64 23.54
C LYS A 32 -28.37 2.92 22.27
N SER A 33 -27.15 2.40 22.24
CA SER A 33 -26.67 1.53 21.17
C SER A 33 -25.89 0.33 21.71
N ALA A 34 -25.86 -0.74 20.91
CA ALA A 34 -25.12 -1.97 21.16
C ALA A 34 -24.77 -2.66 19.84
N ILE A 35 -23.74 -3.48 19.84
CA ILE A 35 -23.36 -4.30 18.69
C ILE A 35 -23.82 -5.73 18.92
N GLY A 36 -24.66 -6.24 18.01
CA GLY A 36 -25.07 -7.63 17.94
C GLY A 36 -24.25 -8.38 16.90
N ILE A 37 -23.75 -9.55 17.27
CA ILE A 37 -22.97 -10.42 16.38
C ILE A 37 -23.69 -11.76 16.26
N LEU A 38 -23.77 -12.27 15.03
CA LEU A 38 -24.17 -13.64 14.71
C LEU A 38 -23.06 -14.33 13.93
N TYR A 39 -22.61 -15.48 14.42
CA TYR A 39 -21.56 -16.27 13.81
C TYR A 39 -21.61 -17.74 14.25
N ASP A 40 -21.57 -18.65 13.28
CA ASP A 40 -21.87 -20.06 13.53
C ASP A 40 -20.66 -20.87 14.05
N VAL A 41 -19.47 -20.26 14.16
CA VAL A 41 -18.27 -20.93 14.68
C VAL A 41 -18.21 -20.78 16.20
N ARG A 42 -18.79 -21.77 16.88
CA ARG A 42 -18.94 -21.80 18.35
C ARG A 42 -17.64 -21.62 19.11
N GLU A 43 -16.56 -22.28 18.67
CA GLU A 43 -15.24 -22.21 19.32
C GLU A 43 -14.64 -20.81 19.27
N GLU A 44 -14.83 -20.10 18.15
CA GLU A 44 -14.33 -18.75 17.97
C GLU A 44 -15.13 -17.75 18.81
N ASN A 45 -16.46 -17.92 18.92
CA ASN A 45 -17.28 -17.14 19.84
C ASN A 45 -16.90 -17.38 21.31
N ALA A 46 -16.66 -18.65 21.69
CA ALA A 46 -16.23 -19.00 23.04
C ALA A 46 -14.86 -18.38 23.39
N ALA A 47 -13.94 -18.36 22.42
CA ALA A 47 -12.66 -17.66 22.55
C ALA A 47 -12.86 -16.17 22.80
N PHE A 48 -13.63 -15.49 21.93
CA PHE A 48 -13.92 -14.06 22.08
C PHE A 48 -14.52 -13.74 23.44
N LEU A 49 -15.67 -14.34 23.78
CA LEU A 49 -16.41 -14.06 25.01
C LEU A 49 -15.59 -14.36 26.27
N GLY A 50 -14.83 -15.46 26.26
CA GLY A 50 -13.94 -15.81 27.37
C GLY A 50 -12.81 -14.80 27.55
N PHE A 51 -12.18 -14.38 26.44
CA PHE A 51 -11.14 -13.37 26.45
C PHE A 51 -11.68 -11.99 26.87
N SER A 52 -12.84 -11.56 26.35
CA SER A 52 -13.46 -10.27 26.70
C SER A 52 -13.72 -10.17 28.20
N ARG A 53 -14.33 -11.20 28.80
CA ARG A 53 -14.60 -11.25 30.24
C ARG A 53 -13.30 -11.26 31.03
N HIS A 54 -12.29 -11.99 30.56
CA HIS A 54 -10.97 -12.02 31.20
C HIS A 54 -10.30 -10.65 31.21
N PHE A 55 -10.19 -10.01 30.04
CA PHE A 55 -9.56 -8.71 29.88
C PHE A 55 -10.31 -7.62 30.64
N LYS A 56 -11.64 -7.65 30.67
CA LYS A 56 -12.45 -6.72 31.46
C LYS A 56 -12.16 -6.84 32.96
N ARG A 57 -11.98 -8.06 33.50
CA ARG A 57 -11.61 -8.29 34.92
C ARG A 57 -10.23 -7.72 35.26
N HIS A 58 -9.30 -7.70 34.29
CA HIS A 58 -7.99 -7.06 34.40
C HIS A 58 -8.04 -5.54 34.15
N GLY A 59 -9.23 -4.95 33.99
CA GLY A 59 -9.39 -3.51 33.77
C GLY A 59 -8.85 -3.04 32.42
N LEU A 60 -8.79 -3.92 31.42
CA LEU A 60 -8.40 -3.57 30.05
C LEU A 60 -9.58 -2.98 29.28
N SER A 61 -9.24 -2.09 28.34
CA SER A 61 -10.22 -1.37 27.52
C SER A 61 -10.76 -2.26 26.39
N VAL A 62 -11.61 -3.21 26.74
CA VAL A 62 -12.34 -4.09 25.81
C VAL A 62 -13.85 -3.83 25.88
N PRO A 63 -14.63 -4.13 24.84
CA PRO A 63 -16.09 -3.97 24.90
C PRO A 63 -16.68 -4.81 26.03
N GLU A 64 -17.63 -4.25 26.75
CA GLU A 64 -18.43 -5.02 27.69
C GLU A 64 -19.35 -6.00 26.95
N ILE A 65 -19.40 -7.25 27.42
CA ILE A 65 -20.34 -8.25 26.93
C ILE A 65 -21.64 -8.13 27.73
N TYR A 66 -22.71 -7.75 27.05
CA TYR A 66 -24.02 -7.55 27.66
C TYR A 66 -24.86 -8.82 27.75
N ALA A 67 -24.75 -9.70 26.74
CA ALA A 67 -25.43 -10.99 26.68
C ALA A 67 -24.78 -11.88 25.61
N ASP A 68 -24.96 -13.19 25.72
CA ASP A 68 -24.47 -14.18 24.77
C ASP A 68 -25.33 -15.44 24.81
N ASP A 69 -25.40 -16.11 23.66
CA ASP A 69 -26.00 -17.41 23.46
C ASP A 69 -25.12 -18.17 22.45
N LEU A 70 -24.22 -19.02 22.97
CA LEU A 70 -23.30 -19.79 22.16
C LEU A 70 -24.00 -20.83 21.28
N GLU A 71 -25.18 -21.31 21.66
CA GLU A 71 -25.94 -22.30 20.89
C GLU A 71 -26.58 -21.64 19.66
N LEU A 72 -26.99 -20.37 19.78
CA LEU A 72 -27.44 -19.56 18.65
C LEU A 72 -26.31 -18.83 17.91
N GLY A 73 -25.06 -18.99 18.33
CA GLY A 73 -23.92 -18.29 17.76
C GLY A 73 -24.03 -16.75 17.90
N ALA A 74 -24.72 -16.28 18.94
CA ALA A 74 -25.12 -14.90 19.08
C ALA A 74 -24.49 -14.24 20.32
N TYR A 75 -24.08 -12.99 20.21
CA TYR A 75 -23.73 -12.18 21.38
C TYR A 75 -24.00 -10.70 21.16
N LEU A 76 -24.14 -9.98 22.27
CA LEU A 76 -24.40 -8.56 22.34
C LEU A 76 -23.30 -7.90 23.16
N GLU A 77 -22.66 -6.88 22.58
CA GLU A 77 -21.56 -6.15 23.19
C GLU A 77 -21.74 -4.63 23.12
N GLU A 78 -20.91 -3.94 23.89
CA GLU A 78 -20.81 -2.50 23.94
C GLU A 78 -20.50 -1.89 22.56
N ASP A 79 -21.25 -0.86 22.18
CA ASP A 79 -20.95 -0.05 21.00
C ASP A 79 -19.88 0.99 21.34
N LEU A 80 -18.71 0.83 20.72
CA LEU A 80 -17.54 1.68 20.90
C LEU A 80 -17.51 2.86 19.91
N GLY A 81 -18.53 2.98 19.04
CA GLY A 81 -18.58 3.98 17.98
C GLY A 81 -17.91 3.49 16.68
N ASP A 82 -17.64 4.43 15.77
CA ASP A 82 -17.17 4.12 14.41
C ASP A 82 -15.71 4.48 14.15
N THR A 83 -15.09 5.24 15.04
CA THR A 83 -13.73 5.76 14.79
C THR A 83 -12.69 4.73 15.22
N THR A 84 -11.92 4.21 14.27
CA THR A 84 -10.74 3.40 14.55
C THR A 84 -9.49 4.26 14.71
N LEU A 85 -8.41 3.70 15.25
CA LEU A 85 -7.08 4.33 15.25
C LEU A 85 -6.62 4.60 13.82
N PHE A 86 -6.95 3.70 12.87
CA PHE A 86 -6.69 3.92 11.45
C PHE A 86 -7.39 5.19 10.92
N ASP A 87 -8.66 5.39 11.26
CA ASP A 87 -9.42 6.56 10.80
C ASP A 87 -8.88 7.85 11.42
N LEU A 88 -8.53 7.81 12.71
CA LEU A 88 -7.91 8.93 13.41
C LEU A 88 -6.57 9.33 12.74
N VAL A 89 -5.74 8.34 12.41
CA VAL A 89 -4.44 8.53 11.74
C VAL A 89 -4.62 9.11 10.35
N SER A 90 -5.61 8.62 9.60
CA SER A 90 -5.91 9.11 8.26
C SER A 90 -6.40 10.56 8.29
N ALA A 91 -7.25 10.90 9.26
CA ALA A 91 -7.78 12.26 9.44
C ALA A 91 -6.73 13.27 9.96
N ASN A 92 -5.68 12.80 10.62
CA ASN A 92 -4.63 13.63 11.24
C ASN A 92 -3.31 13.57 10.46
N ARG A 93 -3.36 13.29 9.15
CA ARG A 93 -2.19 13.26 8.28
C ARG A 93 -2.24 14.41 7.28
N THR A 94 -1.21 15.24 7.30
CA THR A 94 -1.05 16.37 6.38
C THR A 94 0.33 16.32 5.75
N SER A 95 0.41 16.33 4.42
CA SER A 95 1.69 16.31 3.68
C SER A 95 2.62 15.14 4.06
N GLY A 96 2.05 14.01 4.50
CA GLY A 96 2.81 12.84 4.92
C GLY A 96 3.21 12.81 6.40
N GLU A 97 3.10 13.94 7.11
CA GLU A 97 3.37 14.05 8.54
C GLU A 97 2.13 13.73 9.37
N LEU A 98 2.34 13.07 10.52
CA LEU A 98 1.29 12.68 11.43
C LEU A 98 1.17 13.70 12.56
N ALA A 99 -0.04 14.23 12.77
CA ALA A 99 -0.27 15.22 13.82
C ALA A 99 -0.26 14.59 15.22
N GLN A 100 0.00 15.44 16.22
CA GLN A 100 0.16 15.07 17.62
C GLN A 100 -0.97 14.19 18.19
N PRO A 101 -2.27 14.42 17.92
CA PRO A 101 -3.34 13.57 18.45
C PRO A 101 -3.24 12.10 18.02
N ALA A 102 -2.83 11.85 16.77
CA ALA A 102 -2.66 10.48 16.27
C ALA A 102 -1.39 9.82 16.83
N ILE A 103 -0.32 10.60 17.02
CA ILE A 103 0.90 10.12 17.70
C ILE A 103 0.58 9.69 19.14
N GLU A 104 -0.19 10.49 19.87
CA GLU A 104 -0.62 10.17 21.24
C GLU A 104 -1.51 8.94 21.32
N ALA A 105 -2.42 8.78 20.34
CA ALA A 105 -3.27 7.60 20.26
C ALA A 105 -2.44 6.30 20.06
N TYR A 106 -1.42 6.34 19.20
CA TYR A 106 -0.47 5.23 19.04
C TYR A 106 0.28 4.92 20.34
N ARG A 107 0.82 5.94 21.02
CA ARG A 107 1.52 5.75 22.30
C ARG A 107 0.62 5.09 23.35
N LYS A 108 -0.64 5.54 23.46
CA LYS A 108 -1.63 4.93 24.36
C LYS A 108 -1.90 3.47 24.00
N ALA A 109 -2.08 3.15 22.71
CA ALA A 109 -2.29 1.77 22.28
C ALA A 109 -1.09 0.87 22.59
N LEU A 110 0.14 1.37 22.39
CA LEU A 110 1.37 0.66 22.67
C LEU A 110 1.64 0.48 24.17
N SER A 111 1.21 1.43 25.01
CA SER A 111 1.27 1.29 26.47
C SER A 111 0.30 0.22 27.01
N GLU A 112 -0.85 0.02 26.37
CA GLU A 112 -1.82 -1.00 26.78
C GLU A 112 -1.41 -2.41 26.32
N LEU A 113 -0.67 -2.54 25.21
CA LEU A 113 -0.31 -3.84 24.63
C LEU A 113 0.40 -4.78 25.63
N PRO A 114 1.45 -4.37 26.38
CA PRO A 114 2.09 -5.23 27.39
C PRO A 114 1.14 -5.74 28.46
N ARG A 115 0.07 -5.00 28.79
CA ARG A 115 -0.94 -5.45 29.75
C ARG A 115 -1.74 -6.64 29.21
N PHE A 116 -2.08 -6.65 27.92
CA PHE A 116 -2.65 -7.84 27.28
C PHE A 116 -1.64 -8.99 27.25
N GLN A 117 -0.41 -8.71 26.82
CA GLN A 117 0.59 -9.73 26.52
C GLN A 117 1.14 -10.43 27.77
N ILE A 118 1.34 -9.67 28.86
CA ILE A 118 2.09 -10.11 30.04
C ILE A 118 1.19 -10.19 31.27
N GLU A 119 0.49 -9.10 31.62
CA GLU A 119 -0.36 -9.03 32.82
C GLU A 119 -1.55 -9.97 32.69
N ALA A 120 -2.48 -9.68 31.79
CA ALA A 120 -3.66 -10.50 31.55
C ALA A 120 -3.33 -11.82 30.86
N GLY A 121 -2.21 -11.89 30.14
CA GLY A 121 -1.74 -13.12 29.50
C GLY A 121 -1.26 -14.20 30.48
N ARG A 122 -0.92 -13.84 31.72
CA ARG A 122 -0.36 -14.75 32.73
C ARG A 122 -1.35 -15.83 33.18
N ASP A 123 -2.60 -15.47 33.37
CA ASP A 123 -3.66 -16.32 33.92
C ASP A 123 -4.82 -16.55 32.95
N LEU A 124 -4.63 -16.20 31.67
CA LEU A 124 -5.62 -16.45 30.62
C LEU A 124 -5.87 -17.95 30.43
N ASN A 125 -7.14 -18.33 30.23
CA ASN A 125 -7.50 -19.70 29.89
C ASN A 125 -7.20 -20.01 28.40
N TYR A 126 -5.96 -20.41 28.11
CA TYR A 126 -5.53 -20.78 26.75
C TYR A 126 -6.22 -22.03 26.16
N LYS A 127 -7.05 -22.76 26.93
CA LYS A 127 -7.88 -23.84 26.37
C LYS A 127 -8.99 -23.32 25.45
N LEU A 128 -9.31 -22.03 25.55
CA LEU A 128 -10.29 -21.37 24.69
C LEU A 128 -9.71 -20.94 23.34
N CYS A 129 -8.38 -20.94 23.18
CA CYS A 129 -7.74 -20.49 21.95
C CYS A 129 -8.20 -21.31 20.75
N TYR A 130 -8.58 -20.61 19.68
CA TYR A 130 -9.03 -21.19 18.43
C TYR A 130 -8.35 -20.48 17.24
N PRO A 131 -7.95 -21.20 16.17
CA PRO A 131 -7.94 -22.66 16.02
C PRO A 131 -6.74 -23.34 16.69
N ARG A 132 -5.81 -22.59 17.30
CA ARG A 132 -4.58 -23.11 17.89
C ARG A 132 -4.25 -22.39 19.20
N GLY A 133 -3.77 -23.15 20.19
CA GLY A 133 -3.33 -22.62 21.49
C GLY A 133 -2.01 -21.85 21.49
N SER A 134 -1.21 -21.96 20.43
CA SER A 134 0.08 -21.30 20.34
C SER A 134 0.46 -20.96 18.90
N PHE A 135 1.25 -19.90 18.73
CA PHE A 135 1.93 -19.55 17.48
C PHE A 135 3.17 -20.44 17.30
N ASP A 136 2.91 -21.64 16.80
CA ASP A 136 3.87 -22.72 16.63
C ASP A 136 4.33 -22.88 15.17
N ARG A 137 5.10 -23.93 14.90
CA ARG A 137 5.60 -24.27 13.56
C ARG A 137 4.48 -24.29 12.52
N GLN A 138 3.34 -24.89 12.86
CA GLN A 138 2.22 -25.03 11.94
C GLN A 138 1.56 -23.69 11.66
N SER A 139 1.37 -22.87 12.70
CA SER A 139 0.79 -21.52 12.57
C SER A 139 1.66 -20.62 11.68
N ILE A 140 2.98 -20.67 11.87
CA ILE A 140 3.94 -19.94 11.02
C ILE A 140 3.88 -20.48 9.59
N ALA A 141 3.91 -21.81 9.41
CA ALA A 141 3.86 -22.43 8.09
C ALA A 141 2.57 -22.07 7.32
N TRP A 142 1.42 -21.95 7.99
CA TRP A 142 0.20 -21.46 7.36
C TRP A 142 0.35 -20.04 6.83
N ASP A 143 0.88 -19.10 7.62
CA ASP A 143 1.11 -17.72 7.18
C ASP A 143 2.06 -17.65 5.96
N LEU A 144 3.16 -18.41 6.00
CA LEU A 144 4.17 -18.42 4.93
C LEU A 144 3.62 -19.07 3.65
N ASN A 145 2.86 -20.16 3.76
CA ASN A 145 2.21 -20.79 2.61
C ASN A 145 1.09 -19.92 2.04
N TYR A 146 0.39 -19.18 2.89
CA TYR A 146 -0.64 -18.25 2.46
C TYR A 146 -0.06 -17.17 1.55
N PHE A 147 1.10 -16.60 1.92
CA PHE A 147 1.89 -15.72 1.07
C PHE A 147 2.33 -16.39 -0.24
N LYS A 148 2.92 -17.57 -0.15
CA LYS A 148 3.45 -18.30 -1.31
C LYS A 148 2.37 -18.57 -2.37
N TYR A 149 1.25 -19.16 -1.95
CA TYR A 149 0.21 -19.61 -2.88
C TYR A 149 -0.78 -18.53 -3.28
N TYR A 150 -1.17 -17.64 -2.36
CA TYR A 150 -2.20 -16.64 -2.65
C TYR A 150 -1.65 -15.27 -3.05
N PHE A 151 -0.35 -15.00 -2.81
CA PHE A 151 0.27 -13.77 -3.29
C PHE A 151 1.27 -14.04 -4.40
N LEU A 152 2.39 -14.72 -4.12
CA LEU A 152 3.48 -14.85 -5.10
C LEU A 152 3.03 -15.53 -6.40
N LYS A 153 2.36 -16.69 -6.29
CA LYS A 153 1.84 -17.43 -7.45
C LYS A 153 0.81 -16.61 -8.25
N LEU A 154 -0.16 -15.99 -7.58
CA LEU A 154 -1.22 -15.21 -8.25
C LEU A 154 -0.70 -13.88 -8.85
N ALA A 155 0.32 -13.30 -8.23
CA ALA A 155 1.03 -12.14 -8.76
C ALA A 155 1.96 -12.49 -9.93
N GLY A 156 2.29 -13.77 -10.13
CA GLY A 156 3.22 -14.22 -11.18
C GLY A 156 4.69 -13.94 -10.84
N ILE A 157 5.03 -13.90 -9.55
CA ILE A 157 6.41 -13.67 -9.11
C ILE A 157 7.19 -14.98 -9.21
N PRO A 158 8.35 -15.00 -9.89
CA PRO A 158 9.16 -16.21 -10.01
C PRO A 158 9.92 -16.50 -8.72
N PHE A 159 9.96 -17.78 -8.35
CA PHE A 159 10.77 -18.33 -7.25
C PHE A 159 10.97 -19.84 -7.43
N ASN A 160 12.02 -20.39 -6.82
CA ASN A 160 12.22 -21.84 -6.72
C ASN A 160 11.47 -22.40 -5.51
N GLU A 161 10.56 -23.37 -5.73
CA GLU A 161 9.71 -23.93 -4.67
C GLU A 161 10.49 -24.54 -3.51
N GLN A 162 11.44 -25.43 -3.80
CA GLN A 162 12.18 -26.14 -2.76
C GLN A 162 13.07 -25.19 -1.95
N GLN A 163 13.77 -24.27 -2.63
CA GLN A 163 14.67 -23.34 -1.95
C GLN A 163 13.90 -22.32 -1.10
N LEU A 164 12.70 -21.90 -1.53
CA LEU A 164 11.84 -21.04 -0.73
C LEU A 164 11.31 -21.78 0.52
N GLU A 165 10.97 -23.06 0.41
CA GLU A 165 10.59 -23.89 1.56
C GLU A 165 11.76 -24.09 2.55
N ASP A 166 12.99 -24.21 2.05
CA ASP A 166 14.18 -24.28 2.88
C ASP A 166 14.39 -22.96 3.66
N ASP A 167 14.18 -21.81 3.00
CA ASP A 167 14.17 -20.49 3.64
C ASP A 167 13.08 -20.37 4.71
N PHE A 168 11.84 -20.77 4.39
CA PHE A 168 10.74 -20.80 5.35
C PHE A 168 11.05 -21.67 6.56
N SER A 169 11.70 -22.82 6.35
CA SER A 169 12.11 -23.73 7.41
C SER A 169 13.19 -23.11 8.31
N ARG A 170 14.19 -22.42 7.72
CA ARG A 170 15.22 -21.67 8.47
C ARG A 170 14.60 -20.54 9.30
N LEU A 171 13.75 -19.71 8.70
CA LEU A 171 13.05 -18.62 9.37
C LEU A 171 12.20 -19.15 10.52
N THR A 172 11.40 -20.18 10.28
CA THR A 172 10.54 -20.80 11.30
C THR A 172 11.36 -21.37 12.45
N LYS A 173 12.49 -22.02 12.18
CA LYS A 173 13.38 -22.55 13.23
C LYS A 173 13.91 -21.44 14.13
N HIS A 174 14.31 -20.30 13.57
CA HIS A 174 14.76 -19.14 14.35
C HIS A 174 13.64 -18.52 15.18
N LEU A 175 12.46 -18.31 14.60
CA LEU A 175 11.33 -17.73 15.34
C LEU A 175 10.91 -18.59 16.54
N LEU A 176 11.00 -19.92 16.40
CA LEU A 176 10.64 -20.85 17.48
C LEU A 176 11.65 -20.86 18.65
N SER A 177 12.86 -20.30 18.49
CA SER A 177 13.81 -20.14 19.59
C SER A 177 13.58 -18.90 20.44
N ALA A 178 12.68 -18.00 20.03
CA ALA A 178 12.22 -16.90 20.87
C ALA A 178 11.34 -17.42 22.02
N SER A 179 11.31 -16.68 23.14
CA SER A 179 10.29 -16.90 24.18
C SER A 179 8.90 -16.66 23.59
N ARG A 180 7.96 -17.57 23.88
CA ARG A 180 6.60 -17.57 23.33
C ARG A 180 5.54 -17.79 24.41
N ASP A 181 5.87 -17.46 25.66
CA ASP A 181 5.02 -17.71 26.83
C ASP A 181 4.03 -16.57 27.12
N TYR A 182 3.94 -15.58 26.22
CA TYR A 182 3.07 -14.41 26.35
C TYR A 182 1.77 -14.60 25.58
N PHE A 183 0.76 -13.78 25.89
CA PHE A 183 -0.39 -13.67 25.02
C PHE A 183 0.00 -12.91 23.76
N LEU A 184 -0.25 -13.51 22.60
CA LEU A 184 -0.13 -12.93 21.27
C LEU A 184 -1.53 -12.61 20.79
N TYR A 185 -1.80 -11.33 20.56
CA TYR A 185 -3.11 -10.81 20.16
C TYR A 185 -3.50 -11.25 18.74
N ARG A 186 -2.50 -11.44 17.86
CA ARG A 186 -2.58 -11.94 16.47
C ARG A 186 -2.94 -10.88 15.45
N ASP A 187 -4.01 -10.13 15.70
CA ASP A 187 -4.57 -9.14 14.80
C ASP A 187 -4.57 -7.74 15.43
N PHE A 188 -3.46 -7.40 16.11
CA PHE A 188 -3.22 -6.08 16.70
C PHE A 188 -2.87 -5.05 15.63
N GLN A 189 -3.89 -4.56 14.93
CA GLN A 189 -3.78 -3.62 13.81
C GLN A 189 -4.57 -2.34 14.10
N SER A 190 -4.23 -1.24 13.43
CA SER A 190 -4.86 0.06 13.69
C SER A 190 -6.38 0.10 13.43
N ARG A 191 -6.89 -0.82 12.60
CA ARG A 191 -8.33 -0.99 12.32
C ARG A 191 -9.09 -1.71 13.43
N ASN A 192 -8.39 -2.48 14.26
CA ASN A 192 -8.96 -3.27 15.37
C ASN A 192 -8.81 -2.56 16.72
N ILE A 193 -8.46 -1.27 16.70
CA ILE A 193 -8.36 -0.40 17.85
C ILE A 193 -9.37 0.72 17.67
N MET A 194 -10.45 0.70 18.44
CA MET A 194 -11.49 1.73 18.45
C MET A 194 -11.04 2.92 19.28
N MET A 195 -11.42 4.14 18.90
CA MET A 195 -11.10 5.37 19.60
C MET A 195 -12.37 6.00 20.14
N ARG A 196 -12.46 6.15 21.46
CA ARG A 196 -13.59 6.80 22.14
C ARG A 196 -13.08 7.69 23.25
N ASP A 197 -13.49 8.95 23.25
CA ASP A 197 -13.07 9.96 24.24
C ASP A 197 -11.54 10.05 24.42
N GLY A 198 -10.80 9.93 23.32
CA GLY A 198 -9.33 9.97 23.31
C GLY A 198 -8.64 8.74 23.94
N LYS A 199 -9.38 7.65 24.18
CA LYS A 199 -8.87 6.38 24.72
C LYS A 199 -9.02 5.24 23.69
N PRO A 200 -8.02 4.36 23.57
CA PRO A 200 -8.11 3.17 22.73
C PRO A 200 -8.96 2.08 23.41
N PHE A 201 -9.78 1.40 22.63
CA PHE A 201 -10.48 0.17 22.99
C PHE A 201 -10.14 -0.92 21.97
N PHE A 202 -10.00 -2.15 22.43
CA PHE A 202 -9.40 -3.24 21.67
C PHE A 202 -10.47 -4.27 21.31
N VAL A 203 -10.52 -4.67 20.04
CA VAL A 203 -11.45 -5.67 19.49
C VAL A 203 -10.70 -6.69 18.62
N ASP A 204 -11.39 -7.75 18.17
CA ASP A 204 -10.84 -8.75 17.24
C ASP A 204 -9.66 -9.59 17.81
N TYR A 205 -9.70 -9.91 19.11
CA TYR A 205 -8.68 -10.74 19.79
C TYR A 205 -9.00 -12.24 19.88
N GLN A 206 -10.09 -12.72 19.25
CA GLN A 206 -10.48 -14.14 19.33
C GLN A 206 -9.46 -15.10 18.71
N GLY A 207 -8.63 -14.61 17.80
CA GLY A 207 -7.49 -15.34 17.24
C GLY A 207 -6.28 -15.42 18.18
N GLY A 208 -6.38 -14.81 19.37
CA GLY A 208 -5.32 -14.70 20.36
C GLY A 208 -4.87 -16.06 20.92
N ARG A 209 -3.56 -16.18 21.17
CA ARG A 209 -2.91 -17.45 21.54
C ARG A 209 -1.57 -17.22 22.22
N LYS A 210 -0.89 -18.28 22.69
CA LYS A 210 0.49 -18.12 23.18
C LYS A 210 1.45 -17.72 22.06
N GLY A 211 2.33 -16.76 22.28
CA GLY A 211 3.31 -16.33 21.30
C GLY A 211 4.33 -15.34 21.82
N ALA A 212 5.13 -14.80 20.90
CA ALA A 212 6.21 -13.87 21.20
C ALA A 212 5.72 -12.42 21.18
N LEU A 213 6.27 -11.59 22.07
CA LEU A 213 5.93 -10.17 22.23
C LEU A 213 6.05 -9.36 20.92
N GLN A 214 7.06 -9.68 20.13
CA GLN A 214 7.42 -9.01 18.89
C GLN A 214 6.30 -8.99 17.86
N TYR A 215 5.43 -10.02 17.85
CA TYR A 215 4.46 -10.22 16.77
C TYR A 215 3.44 -9.08 16.68
N ASP A 216 2.86 -8.69 17.81
CA ASP A 216 1.77 -7.72 17.84
C ASP A 216 2.28 -6.30 17.60
N VAL A 217 3.43 -5.93 18.20
CA VAL A 217 4.05 -4.63 17.91
C VAL A 217 4.52 -4.55 16.46
N ALA A 218 5.05 -5.63 15.87
CA ALA A 218 5.34 -5.67 14.44
C ALA A 218 4.08 -5.49 13.58
N SER A 219 2.95 -6.07 13.99
CA SER A 219 1.66 -5.95 13.30
C SER A 219 1.17 -4.51 13.22
N LEU A 220 1.28 -3.78 14.32
CA LEU A 220 0.80 -2.41 14.41
C LEU A 220 1.77 -1.43 13.71
N LEU A 221 3.08 -1.56 13.93
CA LEU A 221 4.07 -0.62 13.39
C LEU A 221 4.33 -0.79 11.89
N PHE A 222 4.08 -1.98 11.35
CA PHE A 222 4.16 -2.27 9.91
C PHE A 222 2.77 -2.46 9.27
N ASP A 223 1.71 -1.95 9.91
CA ASP A 223 0.39 -1.84 9.30
C ASP A 223 0.51 -1.02 8.01
N ALA A 224 0.36 -1.70 6.86
CA ALA A 224 0.72 -1.15 5.56
C ALA A 224 -0.04 0.16 5.27
N LYS A 225 -1.37 0.15 5.42
CA LYS A 225 -2.20 1.32 5.10
C LYS A 225 -1.97 2.48 6.07
N ALA A 226 -1.49 2.23 7.29
CA ALA A 226 -1.17 3.30 8.23
C ALA A 226 0.05 4.11 7.80
N ASP A 227 0.91 3.58 6.92
CA ASP A 227 2.06 4.23 6.28
C ASP A 227 2.89 5.13 7.23
N LEU A 228 3.30 4.57 8.36
CA LEU A 228 4.09 5.29 9.35
C LEU A 228 5.48 5.63 8.80
N PRO A 229 6.01 6.85 9.01
CA PRO A 229 7.41 7.17 8.72
C PRO A 229 8.38 6.30 9.53
N PRO A 230 9.54 5.88 8.99
CA PRO A 230 10.50 5.02 9.70
C PRO A 230 10.94 5.56 11.06
N GLU A 231 11.19 6.86 11.16
CA GLU A 231 11.64 7.54 12.39
C GLU A 231 10.57 7.43 13.48
N LEU A 232 9.30 7.58 13.09
CA LEU A 232 8.17 7.47 14.00
C LEU A 232 7.94 6.01 14.42
N ARG A 233 8.13 5.04 13.51
CA ARG A 233 8.09 3.61 13.87
C ARG A 233 9.15 3.28 14.92
N GLN A 234 10.35 3.82 14.79
CA GLN A 234 11.41 3.60 15.77
C GLN A 234 11.04 4.19 17.13
N GLN A 235 10.55 5.44 17.18
CA GLN A 235 10.08 6.04 18.43
C GLN A 235 8.96 5.24 19.10
N PHE A 236 8.02 4.70 18.32
CA PHE A 236 6.95 3.85 18.84
C PHE A 236 7.44 2.49 19.32
N LEU A 237 8.43 1.89 18.65
CA LEU A 237 9.06 0.67 19.12
C LEU A 237 9.77 0.93 20.46
N ASP A 238 10.50 2.04 20.57
CA ASP A 238 11.19 2.42 21.81
C ASP A 238 10.21 2.60 22.98
N HIS A 239 9.12 3.34 22.74
CA HIS A 239 8.03 3.52 23.70
C HIS A 239 7.42 2.18 24.14
N TYR A 240 7.21 1.24 23.22
CA TYR A 240 6.71 -0.09 23.56
C TYR A 240 7.70 -0.89 24.42
N LEU A 241 9.00 -0.84 24.10
CA LEU A 241 10.02 -1.56 24.88
C LEU A 241 10.18 -0.98 26.29
N GLU A 242 10.05 0.33 26.44
CA GLU A 242 9.96 0.99 27.75
C GLU A 242 8.75 0.48 28.53
N ALA A 243 7.56 0.45 27.92
CA ALA A 243 6.35 -0.05 28.55
C ALA A 243 6.45 -1.54 28.94
N VAL A 244 7.07 -2.39 28.12
CA VAL A 244 7.32 -3.81 28.47
C VAL A 244 8.24 -3.95 29.68
N SER A 245 9.23 -3.05 29.82
CA SER A 245 10.22 -3.08 30.89
C SER A 245 9.61 -2.84 32.28
N GLU A 246 8.39 -2.30 32.36
CA GLU A 246 7.63 -2.17 33.60
C GLU A 246 7.09 -3.51 34.12
N PHE A 247 6.95 -4.52 33.25
CA PHE A 247 6.37 -5.82 33.60
C PHE A 247 7.41 -6.94 33.73
N ILE A 248 8.49 -6.88 32.94
CA ILE A 248 9.54 -7.90 32.90
C ILE A 248 10.92 -7.26 32.66
N SER A 249 11.97 -7.96 33.07
CA SER A 249 13.34 -7.61 32.65
C SER A 249 13.48 -7.86 31.15
N LEU A 250 13.74 -6.80 30.39
CA LEU A 250 13.85 -6.84 28.93
C LEU A 250 15.29 -6.63 28.48
N ASP A 251 15.84 -7.60 27.76
CA ASP A 251 17.06 -7.41 26.98
C ASP A 251 16.67 -6.94 25.57
N ARG A 252 17.02 -5.69 25.26
CA ARG A 252 16.71 -5.04 23.98
C ARG A 252 17.38 -5.76 22.81
N GLU A 253 18.63 -6.17 22.92
CA GLU A 253 19.35 -6.85 21.83
C GLU A 253 18.71 -8.22 21.56
N ALA A 254 18.39 -8.96 22.63
CA ALA A 254 17.68 -10.23 22.51
C ALA A 254 16.29 -10.05 21.87
N PHE A 255 15.55 -8.99 22.22
CA PHE A 255 14.27 -8.68 21.59
C PHE A 255 14.43 -8.40 20.09
N MET A 256 15.39 -7.54 19.73
CA MET A 256 15.62 -7.10 18.36
C MET A 256 16.10 -8.22 17.44
N ARG A 257 16.80 -9.23 17.97
CA ARG A 257 17.20 -10.45 17.23
C ARG A 257 16.01 -11.19 16.59
N TYR A 258 14.81 -11.05 17.16
CA TYR A 258 13.60 -11.69 16.66
C TYR A 258 12.58 -10.71 16.06
N TYR A 259 12.69 -9.42 16.38
CA TYR A 259 11.72 -8.41 15.94
C TYR A 259 11.54 -8.37 14.43
N TYR A 260 12.61 -8.13 13.67
CA TYR A 260 12.51 -8.05 12.21
C TYR A 260 12.14 -9.39 11.53
N PRO A 261 12.65 -10.56 11.96
CA PRO A 261 12.10 -11.85 11.51
C PRO A 261 10.57 -11.95 11.65
N TYR A 262 10.01 -11.46 12.76
CA TYR A 262 8.56 -11.40 12.94
C TYR A 262 7.88 -10.35 12.03
N VAL A 263 8.51 -9.20 11.79
CA VAL A 263 8.04 -8.21 10.80
C VAL A 263 7.88 -8.84 9.41
N TYR A 264 8.87 -9.63 8.96
CA TYR A 264 8.78 -10.35 7.68
C TYR A 264 7.59 -11.31 7.65
N VAL A 265 7.33 -12.07 8.72
CA VAL A 265 6.15 -12.94 8.82
C VAL A 265 4.85 -12.14 8.75
N ARG A 266 4.76 -10.99 9.42
CA ARG A 266 3.57 -10.13 9.36
C ARG A 266 3.29 -9.60 7.97
N ILE A 267 4.33 -9.13 7.28
CA ILE A 267 4.21 -8.64 5.90
C ILE A 267 3.77 -9.77 4.96
N MET A 268 4.37 -10.96 5.07
CA MET A 268 3.96 -12.12 4.29
C MET A 268 2.49 -12.49 4.55
N GLN A 269 2.07 -12.54 5.81
CA GLN A 269 0.68 -12.84 6.16
C GLN A 269 -0.29 -11.80 5.58
N ALA A 270 0.04 -10.50 5.67
CA ALA A 270 -0.78 -9.43 5.12
C ALA A 270 -0.86 -9.51 3.58
N LEU A 271 0.27 -9.74 2.91
CA LEU A 271 0.32 -9.93 1.45
C LEU A 271 -0.48 -11.16 1.02
N GLY A 272 -0.38 -12.27 1.74
CA GLY A 272 -1.23 -13.44 1.51
C GLY A 272 -2.71 -13.10 1.55
N ALA A 273 -3.14 -12.31 2.54
CA ALA A 273 -4.52 -11.86 2.68
C ALA A 273 -4.96 -10.93 1.54
N TYR A 274 -4.10 -9.99 1.15
CA TYR A 274 -4.38 -9.11 0.01
C TYR A 274 -4.45 -9.88 -1.30
N GLY A 275 -3.60 -10.88 -1.48
CA GLY A 275 -3.59 -11.74 -2.66
C GLY A 275 -4.82 -12.62 -2.76
N PHE A 276 -5.22 -13.29 -1.66
CA PHE A 276 -6.44 -14.07 -1.62
C PHE A 276 -7.68 -13.21 -1.88
N ARG A 277 -7.88 -12.14 -1.12
CA ARG A 277 -9.09 -11.32 -1.26
C ARG A 277 -9.09 -10.53 -2.58
N GLY A 278 -7.93 -10.05 -3.00
CA GLY A 278 -7.78 -9.24 -4.20
C GLY A 278 -7.78 -10.06 -5.49
N PHE A 279 -6.85 -11.01 -5.63
CA PHE A 279 -6.70 -11.80 -6.85
C PHE A 279 -7.71 -12.95 -6.94
N TYR A 280 -7.99 -13.65 -5.83
CA TYR A 280 -8.86 -14.83 -5.84
C TYR A 280 -10.34 -14.47 -5.66
N GLU A 281 -10.70 -13.72 -4.60
CA GLU A 281 -12.10 -13.27 -4.38
C GLU A 281 -12.50 -12.05 -5.24
N ARG A 282 -11.56 -11.47 -6.01
CA ARG A 282 -11.78 -10.31 -6.90
C ARG A 282 -12.25 -9.04 -6.19
N LYS A 283 -11.86 -8.83 -4.93
CA LYS A 283 -12.15 -7.62 -4.15
C LYS A 283 -11.01 -6.61 -4.31
N THR A 284 -11.10 -5.76 -5.34
CA THR A 284 -10.02 -4.84 -5.80
C THR A 284 -9.46 -3.93 -4.70
N HIS A 285 -10.31 -3.42 -3.79
CA HIS A 285 -9.88 -2.55 -2.68
C HIS A 285 -8.84 -3.18 -1.72
N PHE A 286 -8.69 -4.51 -1.70
CA PHE A 286 -7.59 -5.17 -0.96
C PHE A 286 -6.24 -4.98 -1.67
N LEU A 287 -6.22 -4.95 -3.01
CA LEU A 287 -5.01 -4.74 -3.81
C LEU A 287 -4.41 -3.35 -3.64
N GLN A 288 -5.25 -2.34 -3.35
CA GLN A 288 -4.79 -0.99 -2.99
C GLN A 288 -3.85 -0.96 -1.77
N SER A 289 -3.83 -2.01 -0.94
CA SER A 289 -2.93 -2.10 0.22
C SER A 289 -1.53 -2.61 -0.16
N VAL A 290 -1.38 -3.26 -1.31
CA VAL A 290 -0.13 -3.88 -1.77
C VAL A 290 1.00 -2.86 -1.95
N PRO A 291 0.80 -1.68 -2.55
CA PRO A 291 1.87 -0.68 -2.70
C PRO A 291 2.51 -0.27 -1.37
N TYR A 292 1.70 -0.11 -0.33
CA TYR A 292 2.21 0.22 1.00
C TYR A 292 3.01 -0.93 1.63
N ALA A 293 2.56 -2.18 1.43
CA ALA A 293 3.33 -3.35 1.85
C ALA A 293 4.67 -3.45 1.09
N LEU A 294 4.70 -3.12 -0.22
CA LEU A 294 5.93 -3.05 -1.00
C LEU A 294 6.88 -1.94 -0.52
N LYS A 295 6.35 -0.79 -0.08
CA LYS A 295 7.16 0.26 0.56
C LYS A 295 7.84 -0.25 1.83
N ASN A 296 7.13 -1.02 2.65
CA ASN A 296 7.70 -1.67 3.83
C ASN A 296 8.77 -2.71 3.46
N VAL A 297 8.50 -3.57 2.47
CA VAL A 297 9.50 -4.53 1.95
C VAL A 297 10.75 -3.82 1.46
N ARG A 298 10.60 -2.74 0.67
CA ARG A 298 11.73 -1.93 0.18
C ARG A 298 12.55 -1.40 1.35
N TRP A 299 11.91 -0.82 2.36
CA TRP A 299 12.62 -0.31 3.52
C TRP A 299 13.39 -1.43 4.26
N LEU A 300 12.77 -2.58 4.47
CA LEU A 300 13.42 -3.73 5.15
C LEU A 300 14.64 -4.24 4.38
N LEU A 301 14.53 -4.42 3.06
CA LEU A 301 15.64 -4.92 2.25
C LEU A 301 16.88 -4.00 2.25
N HIS A 302 16.70 -2.70 2.51
CA HIS A 302 17.81 -1.73 2.54
C HIS A 302 18.35 -1.48 3.95
N ASN A 303 17.53 -1.61 4.99
CA ASN A 303 17.87 -1.14 6.34
C ASN A 303 18.00 -2.27 7.38
N VAL A 304 17.65 -3.50 7.02
CA VAL A 304 17.61 -4.61 7.98
C VAL A 304 18.42 -5.79 7.48
N GLU A 305 19.38 -6.20 8.30
CA GLU A 305 20.07 -7.48 8.15
C GLU A 305 19.42 -8.54 9.03
N LEU A 306 19.10 -9.69 8.45
CA LEU A 306 18.52 -10.82 9.18
C LEU A 306 19.61 -11.71 9.77
N PRO A 307 19.38 -12.33 10.93
CA PRO A 307 20.38 -13.18 11.60
C PRO A 307 20.61 -14.53 10.90
N MET A 308 19.94 -14.78 9.78
CA MET A 308 20.10 -15.98 8.95
C MET A 308 19.98 -15.64 7.47
N ALA A 309 20.63 -16.44 6.62
CA ALA A 309 20.49 -16.31 5.18
C ALA A 309 19.13 -16.83 4.69
N LEU A 310 18.42 -15.99 3.93
CA LEU A 310 17.15 -16.30 3.27
C LEU A 310 17.18 -15.88 1.78
N PRO A 311 18.13 -16.39 0.98
CA PRO A 311 18.40 -15.85 -0.36
C PRO A 311 17.19 -15.87 -1.29
N THR A 312 16.44 -16.97 -1.33
CA THR A 312 15.30 -17.15 -2.24
C THR A 312 14.10 -16.28 -1.83
N LEU A 313 13.85 -16.15 -0.52
CA LEU A 313 12.81 -15.26 -0.01
C LEU A 313 13.14 -13.79 -0.31
N LEU A 314 14.39 -13.36 -0.05
CA LEU A 314 14.82 -12.00 -0.32
C LEU A 314 14.83 -11.69 -1.82
N GLU A 315 15.18 -12.67 -2.66
CA GLU A 315 15.04 -12.55 -4.11
C GLU A 315 13.57 -12.42 -4.54
N ALA A 316 12.66 -13.24 -4.00
CA ALA A 316 11.23 -13.11 -4.28
C ALA A 316 10.69 -11.71 -3.94
N PHE A 317 11.13 -11.14 -2.81
CA PHE A 317 10.80 -9.74 -2.47
C PHE A 317 11.40 -8.72 -3.45
N ARG A 318 12.64 -8.90 -3.92
CA ARG A 318 13.22 -8.03 -4.97
C ARG A 318 12.44 -8.13 -6.28
N ASN A 319 12.05 -9.34 -6.67
CA ASN A 319 11.23 -9.58 -7.87
C ASN A 319 9.84 -8.94 -7.74
N MET A 320 9.24 -8.94 -6.54
CA MET A 320 8.01 -8.20 -6.27
C MET A 320 8.19 -6.69 -6.49
N LEU A 321 9.30 -6.11 -6.02
CA LEU A 321 9.59 -4.69 -6.20
C LEU A 321 9.84 -4.33 -7.67
N GLY A 322 10.36 -5.25 -8.48
CA GLY A 322 10.56 -5.07 -9.92
C GLY A 322 9.34 -5.40 -10.79
N SER A 323 8.21 -5.82 -10.21
CA SER A 323 7.05 -6.26 -10.98
C SER A 323 6.19 -5.09 -11.47
N ASP A 324 6.14 -4.86 -12.78
CA ASP A 324 5.27 -3.82 -13.39
C ASP A 324 3.80 -3.98 -12.99
N LYS A 325 3.31 -5.23 -12.94
CA LYS A 325 1.95 -5.55 -12.50
C LYS A 325 1.69 -5.00 -11.09
N LEU A 326 2.60 -5.23 -10.15
CA LEU A 326 2.41 -4.77 -8.77
C LEU A 326 2.65 -3.26 -8.62
N GLN A 327 3.56 -2.67 -9.40
CA GLN A 327 3.77 -1.22 -9.41
C GLN A 327 2.55 -0.46 -9.95
N SER A 328 1.82 -1.05 -10.90
CA SER A 328 0.57 -0.48 -11.44
C SER A 328 -0.61 -0.49 -10.45
N LEU A 329 -0.51 -1.20 -9.32
CA LEU A 329 -1.55 -1.22 -8.27
C LEU A 329 -1.50 0.01 -7.33
N SER A 330 -0.67 1.00 -7.65
CA SER A 330 -0.46 2.20 -6.82
C SER A 330 -1.80 2.88 -6.45
N PRO A 331 -1.95 3.45 -5.25
CA PRO A 331 -3.24 3.96 -4.73
C PRO A 331 -3.89 5.04 -5.61
N ASP A 332 -3.07 5.72 -6.43
CA ASP A 332 -3.51 6.73 -7.40
C ASP A 332 -4.29 6.13 -8.59
N ALA A 333 -4.28 4.81 -8.76
CA ALA A 333 -5.00 4.13 -9.83
C ALA A 333 -6.51 3.98 -9.57
N GLU A 334 -6.97 4.03 -8.31
CA GLU A 334 -8.38 3.74 -7.95
C GLU A 334 -9.20 4.94 -7.45
N HIS A 335 -8.61 6.14 -7.29
CA HIS A 335 -9.40 7.39 -7.12
C HIS A 335 -10.17 7.81 -8.40
N ALA A 336 -10.06 7.03 -9.48
CA ALA A 336 -10.71 7.31 -10.77
C ALA A 336 -12.15 6.77 -10.89
N GLN A 337 -12.72 6.11 -9.87
CA GLN A 337 -14.00 5.38 -10.03
C GLN A 337 -15.15 5.74 -9.08
N SER A 338 -15.04 6.76 -8.23
CA SER A 338 -16.24 7.36 -7.61
C SER A 338 -16.10 8.86 -7.38
N GLY A 339 -16.92 9.66 -8.08
CA GLY A 339 -17.19 11.06 -7.74
C GLY A 339 -16.35 12.10 -8.49
N SER A 340 -16.89 12.58 -9.62
CA SER A 340 -16.70 13.92 -10.18
C SER A 340 -15.29 14.55 -10.17
N THR A 341 -14.48 14.17 -11.17
CA THR A 341 -13.62 14.99 -12.05
C THR A 341 -12.43 14.12 -12.47
N LYS A 342 -12.23 13.91 -13.77
CA LYS A 342 -11.11 13.13 -14.31
C LYS A 342 -9.80 13.65 -13.69
N PRO A 343 -8.86 12.80 -13.24
CA PRO A 343 -7.50 13.26 -12.99
C PRO A 343 -6.99 13.91 -14.28
N GLU A 344 -6.55 15.16 -14.20
CA GLU A 344 -6.04 15.89 -15.36
C GLU A 344 -4.86 15.12 -15.93
N ALA A 345 -5.03 14.57 -17.13
CA ALA A 345 -3.96 13.91 -17.85
C ALA A 345 -2.78 14.89 -17.97
N MET A 346 -1.57 14.42 -17.65
CA MET A 346 -0.34 15.21 -17.84
C MET A 346 -0.30 15.69 -19.30
N THR A 347 -0.11 16.99 -19.50
CA THR A 347 -0.10 17.60 -20.83
C THR A 347 1.32 17.65 -21.38
N VAL A 348 1.58 16.92 -22.45
CA VAL A 348 2.84 17.03 -23.21
C VAL A 348 2.62 17.96 -24.40
N ARG A 349 3.27 19.12 -24.39
CA ARG A 349 3.22 20.10 -25.48
C ARG A 349 4.42 19.93 -26.39
N VAL A 350 4.17 19.51 -27.61
CA VAL A 350 5.17 19.28 -28.65
C VAL A 350 5.21 20.47 -29.61
N PHE A 351 6.37 21.08 -29.79
CA PHE A 351 6.56 22.23 -30.68
C PHE A 351 7.52 21.89 -31.81
N SER A 352 7.26 22.44 -33.00
CA SER A 352 8.27 22.59 -34.04
C SER A 352 8.56 24.06 -34.33
N PHE A 353 9.83 24.44 -34.41
CA PHE A 353 10.24 25.84 -34.62
C PHE A 353 11.44 25.98 -35.57
N SER A 354 11.78 27.24 -35.89
CA SER A 354 12.97 27.63 -36.66
C SER A 354 13.99 28.29 -35.73
N PHE A 355 15.26 27.86 -35.79
CA PHE A 355 16.35 28.53 -35.05
C PHE A 355 16.68 29.94 -35.55
N HIS A 356 16.16 30.35 -36.70
CA HIS A 356 16.26 31.74 -37.18
C HIS A 356 15.16 32.64 -36.60
N LYS A 357 14.32 32.10 -35.73
CA LYS A 357 13.17 32.75 -35.10
C LYS A 357 13.17 32.46 -33.60
N ASP A 358 12.16 32.95 -32.90
CA ASP A 358 12.02 32.79 -31.45
C ASP A 358 11.86 31.32 -31.05
N LEU A 359 12.47 30.97 -29.92
CA LEU A 359 12.23 29.70 -29.25
C LEU A 359 10.79 29.64 -28.71
N PRO A 360 10.18 28.45 -28.63
CA PRO A 360 8.90 28.27 -27.93
C PRO A 360 9.00 28.78 -26.49
N LYS A 361 8.02 29.59 -26.07
CA LYS A 361 7.92 30.08 -24.70
C LYS A 361 7.31 28.99 -23.82
N ASP A 362 7.87 28.81 -22.63
CA ASP A 362 7.30 27.95 -21.60
C ASP A 362 6.39 28.78 -20.69
N ASP A 363 5.09 28.60 -20.86
CA ASP A 363 4.06 29.29 -20.06
C ASP A 363 3.67 28.49 -18.80
N SER A 364 4.28 27.32 -18.55
CA SER A 364 3.91 26.40 -17.45
C SER A 364 4.62 26.64 -16.12
N GLY A 365 5.67 27.47 -16.10
CA GLY A 365 6.43 27.79 -14.87
C GLY A 365 7.38 26.70 -14.38
N ASN A 366 7.47 25.55 -15.08
CA ASN A 366 8.32 24.41 -14.69
C ASN A 366 9.76 24.49 -15.24
N GLY A 367 10.13 25.58 -15.92
CA GLY A 367 11.52 25.85 -16.30
C GLY A 367 11.99 25.07 -17.52
N GLY A 368 11.23 25.13 -18.62
CA GLY A 368 11.62 24.64 -19.93
C GLY A 368 11.67 23.11 -20.04
N GLY A 369 11.36 22.61 -21.22
CA GLY A 369 11.44 21.18 -21.54
C GLY A 369 12.57 20.86 -22.52
N PHE A 370 12.43 19.77 -23.25
CA PHE A 370 13.46 19.38 -24.22
C PHE A 370 13.51 20.30 -25.43
N VAL A 371 14.71 20.62 -25.91
CA VAL A 371 14.93 21.26 -27.21
C VAL A 371 15.93 20.43 -28.01
N PHE A 372 15.43 19.80 -29.08
CA PHE A 372 16.20 18.94 -29.96
C PHE A 372 16.56 19.68 -31.25
N ASP A 373 17.85 19.75 -31.56
CA ASP A 373 18.36 20.39 -32.78
C ASP A 373 18.44 19.41 -33.95
N GLY A 374 17.49 19.50 -34.88
CA GLY A 374 17.45 18.68 -36.09
C GLY A 374 18.30 19.22 -37.24
N ARG A 375 19.11 20.27 -37.08
CA ARG A 375 19.88 20.88 -38.19
C ARG A 375 20.96 19.98 -38.77
N SER A 376 21.41 18.97 -38.02
CA SER A 376 22.36 17.95 -38.48
C SER A 376 21.75 16.91 -39.43
N LEU A 377 20.42 16.80 -39.47
CA LEU A 377 19.72 15.81 -40.29
C LEU A 377 19.68 16.20 -41.78
N PRO A 378 19.52 15.24 -42.71
CA PRO A 378 19.33 15.50 -44.14
C PRO A 378 18.26 16.57 -44.38
N ASN A 379 18.52 17.50 -45.30
CA ASN A 379 17.76 18.74 -45.42
C ASN A 379 16.90 18.75 -46.70
N PRO A 380 15.60 18.41 -46.63
CA PRO A 380 14.70 18.42 -47.80
C PRO A 380 14.68 19.77 -48.51
N GLY A 381 14.83 20.88 -47.79
CA GLY A 381 14.80 22.23 -48.36
C GLY A 381 15.93 22.56 -49.35
N ARG A 382 16.91 21.67 -49.55
CA ARG A 382 17.91 21.80 -50.63
C ARG A 382 17.41 21.29 -51.98
N GLU A 383 16.32 20.52 -52.02
CA GLU A 383 15.76 19.98 -53.25
C GLU A 383 14.53 20.78 -53.67
N GLU A 384 14.50 21.23 -54.93
CA GLU A 384 13.43 22.09 -55.45
C GLU A 384 12.03 21.50 -55.21
N ARG A 385 11.90 20.17 -55.38
CA ARG A 385 10.66 19.42 -55.21
C ARG A 385 10.06 19.49 -53.80
N PHE A 386 10.84 19.80 -52.76
CA PHE A 386 10.36 19.87 -51.38
C PHE A 386 10.17 21.30 -50.87
N LYS A 387 10.57 22.34 -51.63
CA LYS A 387 10.55 23.73 -51.14
C LYS A 387 9.18 24.22 -50.68
N GLN A 388 8.11 23.82 -51.35
CA GLN A 388 6.74 24.23 -51.02
C GLN A 388 6.01 23.27 -50.06
N LEU A 389 6.61 22.10 -49.82
CA LEU A 389 6.10 21.06 -48.94
C LEU A 389 6.59 21.27 -47.50
N THR A 390 6.00 20.55 -46.58
CA THR A 390 6.24 20.59 -45.14
C THR A 390 6.52 19.19 -44.60
N GLY A 391 6.95 19.08 -43.35
CA GLY A 391 7.14 17.79 -42.69
C GLY A 391 5.86 16.97 -42.47
N LYS A 392 4.69 17.49 -42.87
CA LYS A 392 3.41 16.76 -42.88
C LYS A 392 3.10 16.09 -44.22
N ASP A 393 3.79 16.49 -45.28
CA ASP A 393 3.51 16.02 -46.63
C ASP A 393 4.20 14.69 -46.90
N ALA A 394 3.47 13.74 -47.49
CA ALA A 394 3.95 12.38 -47.74
C ALA A 394 5.33 12.33 -48.44
N PRO A 395 5.62 13.14 -49.48
CA PRO A 395 6.94 13.10 -50.14
C PRO A 395 8.10 13.49 -49.21
N VAL A 396 7.87 14.39 -48.25
CA VAL A 396 8.88 14.82 -47.28
C VAL A 396 9.02 13.78 -46.16
N ILE A 397 7.91 13.17 -45.74
CA ILE A 397 7.88 12.09 -44.75
C ILE A 397 8.66 10.88 -45.27
N GLU A 398 8.40 10.43 -46.50
CA GLU A 398 9.10 9.32 -47.16
C GLU A 398 10.60 9.59 -47.25
N TYR A 399 10.97 10.78 -47.76
CA TYR A 399 12.37 11.19 -47.85
C TYR A 399 13.10 11.12 -46.50
N LEU A 400 12.46 11.54 -45.40
CA LEU A 400 13.06 11.53 -44.07
C LEU A 400 13.07 10.14 -43.42
N ASN A 401 12.08 9.29 -43.71
CA ASN A 401 12.05 7.88 -43.28
C ASN A 401 13.15 7.04 -43.92
N ASP A 402 13.57 7.37 -45.14
CA ASP A 402 14.64 6.62 -45.83
C ASP A 402 16.04 6.89 -45.23
N GLN A 403 16.17 7.77 -44.24
CA GLN A 403 17.44 8.21 -43.68
C GLN A 403 17.74 7.56 -42.32
N PRO A 404 18.78 6.70 -42.22
CA PRO A 404 19.14 6.06 -40.95
C PRO A 404 19.44 7.05 -39.81
N SER A 405 20.05 8.19 -40.15
CA SER A 405 20.38 9.26 -39.19
C SER A 405 19.14 9.91 -38.57
N VAL A 406 18.04 9.99 -39.33
CA VAL A 406 16.75 10.52 -38.85
C VAL A 406 16.13 9.53 -37.86
N HIS A 407 16.17 8.24 -38.16
CA HIS A 407 15.66 7.19 -37.28
C HIS A 407 16.42 7.13 -35.95
N GLN A 408 17.75 7.15 -36.00
CA GLN A 408 18.58 7.13 -34.81
C GLN A 408 18.34 8.36 -33.92
N PHE A 409 18.21 9.55 -34.53
CA PHE A 409 17.92 10.77 -33.81
C PHE A 409 16.55 10.72 -33.13
N LEU A 410 15.51 10.30 -33.89
CA LEU A 410 14.15 10.20 -33.39
C LEU A 410 14.05 9.19 -32.24
N ALA A 411 14.66 8.01 -32.37
CA ALA A 411 14.67 6.99 -31.32
C ALA A 411 15.34 7.49 -30.03
N SER A 412 16.46 8.22 -30.16
CA SER A 412 17.17 8.80 -29.00
C SER A 412 16.33 9.88 -28.32
N ALA A 413 15.72 10.77 -29.09
CA ALA A 413 14.84 11.81 -28.57
C ALA A 413 13.59 11.20 -27.89
N GLN A 414 12.98 10.18 -28.49
CA GLN A 414 11.85 9.45 -27.94
C GLN A 414 12.21 8.80 -26.61
N SER A 415 13.32 8.07 -26.54
CA SER A 415 13.75 7.38 -25.31
C SER A 415 13.95 8.35 -24.15
N LEU A 416 14.58 9.50 -24.38
CA LEU A 416 14.76 10.54 -23.38
C LEU A 416 13.41 11.11 -22.90
N VAL A 417 12.53 11.46 -23.84
CA VAL A 417 11.21 12.01 -23.53
C VAL A 417 10.35 11.01 -22.76
N GLU A 418 10.31 9.74 -23.18
CA GLU A 418 9.51 8.68 -22.54
C GLU A 418 9.98 8.37 -21.11
N SER A 419 11.30 8.34 -20.90
CA SER A 419 11.90 8.19 -19.57
C SER A 419 11.50 9.36 -18.66
N SER A 420 11.60 10.60 -19.16
CA SER A 420 11.22 11.79 -18.39
C SER A 420 9.73 11.88 -18.11
N ILE A 421 8.84 11.51 -19.04
CA ILE A 421 7.39 11.46 -18.78
C ILE A 421 7.10 10.56 -17.58
N SER A 422 7.72 9.38 -17.52
CA SER A 422 7.50 8.43 -16.43
C SER A 422 7.95 9.00 -15.07
N SER A 423 9.09 9.70 -15.04
CA SER A 423 9.56 10.42 -13.85
C SER A 423 8.68 11.61 -13.47
N TYR A 424 8.21 12.39 -14.46
CA TYR A 424 7.37 13.56 -14.24
C TYR A 424 6.01 13.17 -13.66
N GLN A 425 5.39 12.11 -14.18
CA GLN A 425 4.17 11.55 -13.63
C GLN A 425 4.36 11.09 -12.17
N SER A 426 5.48 10.41 -11.86
CA SER A 426 5.78 9.97 -10.49
C SER A 426 5.97 11.11 -9.47
N ARG A 427 6.28 12.32 -9.97
CA ARG A 427 6.53 13.52 -9.15
C ARG A 427 5.37 14.52 -9.18
N GLY A 428 4.25 14.18 -9.83
CA GLY A 428 3.06 15.02 -9.88
C GLY A 428 3.16 16.23 -10.82
N PHE A 429 4.10 16.25 -11.77
CA PHE A 429 4.16 17.34 -12.75
C PHE A 429 3.01 17.25 -13.74
N LYS A 430 2.37 18.39 -14.02
CA LYS A 430 1.21 18.48 -14.90
C LYS A 430 1.56 18.71 -16.37
N ASP A 431 2.75 19.25 -16.66
CA ASP A 431 3.12 19.72 -18.00
C ASP A 431 4.56 19.35 -18.36
N LEU A 432 4.79 18.93 -19.61
CA LEU A 432 6.13 18.77 -20.20
C LEU A 432 6.16 19.39 -21.59
N MET A 433 7.15 20.24 -21.84
CA MET A 433 7.41 20.79 -23.18
C MET A 433 8.45 19.94 -23.93
N VAL A 434 8.23 19.70 -25.22
CA VAL A 434 9.21 19.06 -26.10
C VAL A 434 9.27 19.82 -27.41
N SER A 435 10.43 20.31 -27.79
CA SER A 435 10.59 21.20 -28.95
C SER A 435 11.61 20.64 -29.93
N PHE A 436 11.26 20.61 -31.22
CA PHE A 436 12.18 20.29 -32.31
C PHE A 436 12.48 21.54 -33.13
N GLY A 437 13.76 21.86 -33.28
CA GLY A 437 14.23 23.00 -34.06
C GLY A 437 14.90 22.56 -35.36
N CYS A 438 14.67 23.30 -36.44
CA CYS A 438 15.51 23.19 -37.65
C CYS A 438 15.77 24.57 -38.24
N THR A 439 16.51 24.66 -39.35
CA THR A 439 16.82 25.96 -39.98
C THR A 439 15.56 26.71 -40.40
N GLY A 440 14.71 26.11 -41.25
CA GLY A 440 13.53 26.76 -41.82
C GLY A 440 12.23 26.60 -41.04
N GLY A 441 12.19 25.70 -40.04
CA GLY A 441 10.99 25.42 -39.24
C GLY A 441 9.84 24.72 -39.97
N GLN A 442 10.08 24.17 -41.17
CA GLN A 442 9.02 23.69 -42.07
C GLN A 442 9.08 22.18 -42.38
N HIS A 443 10.28 21.58 -42.43
CA HIS A 443 10.46 20.16 -42.82
C HIS A 443 10.83 19.28 -41.61
N ARG A 444 12.13 19.22 -41.29
CA ARG A 444 12.70 18.31 -40.28
C ARG A 444 12.04 18.44 -38.91
N SER A 445 11.90 19.65 -38.40
CA SER A 445 11.31 19.90 -37.08
C SER A 445 9.82 19.56 -37.03
N VAL A 446 9.08 19.83 -38.10
CA VAL A 446 7.66 19.47 -38.24
C VAL A 446 7.51 17.96 -38.25
N TYR A 447 8.30 17.27 -39.08
CA TYR A 447 8.31 15.82 -39.17
C TYR A 447 8.58 15.17 -37.81
N LEU A 448 9.66 15.57 -37.12
CA LEU A 448 10.02 15.01 -35.81
C LEU A 448 8.94 15.24 -34.75
N ALA A 449 8.33 16.43 -34.73
CA ALA A 449 7.24 16.76 -33.82
C ALA A 449 6.00 15.87 -34.06
N GLU A 450 5.63 15.63 -35.32
CA GLU A 450 4.51 14.75 -35.68
C GLU A 450 4.79 13.29 -35.32
N GLN A 451 6.01 12.79 -35.58
CA GLN A 451 6.38 11.41 -35.24
C GLN A 451 6.35 11.16 -33.72
N LEU A 452 6.90 12.09 -32.92
CA LEU A 452 6.81 11.99 -31.45
C LEU A 452 5.37 12.08 -30.98
N THR A 453 4.58 13.01 -31.53
CA THR A 453 3.17 13.19 -31.16
C THR A 453 2.36 11.92 -31.40
N ARG A 454 2.53 11.29 -32.57
CA ARG A 454 1.86 10.01 -32.89
C ARG A 454 2.20 8.94 -31.86
N ARG A 455 3.48 8.80 -31.51
CA ARG A 455 3.94 7.83 -30.52
C ARG A 455 3.36 8.08 -29.12
N LEU A 456 3.37 9.34 -28.68
CA LEU A 456 2.88 9.69 -27.34
C LEU A 456 1.36 9.53 -27.21
N ARG A 457 0.60 9.74 -28.30
CA ARG A 457 -0.85 9.52 -28.32
C ARG A 457 -1.27 8.06 -28.14
N GLU A 458 -0.36 7.11 -28.36
CA GLU A 458 -0.60 5.67 -28.09
C GLU A 458 -0.55 5.36 -26.58
N ARG A 459 -0.05 6.26 -25.73
CA ARG A 459 0.04 6.06 -24.28
C ARG A 459 -1.22 6.56 -23.56
N ASN A 460 -1.72 5.74 -22.64
CA ASN A 460 -2.80 6.13 -21.74
C ASN A 460 -2.32 7.15 -20.70
N GLY A 461 -3.20 8.09 -20.33
CA GLY A 461 -2.93 9.05 -19.23
C GLY A 461 -2.15 10.32 -19.63
N LEU A 462 -1.95 10.56 -20.93
CA LEU A 462 -1.33 11.79 -21.46
C LEU A 462 -2.32 12.58 -22.32
N ARG A 463 -2.31 13.90 -22.17
CA ARG A 463 -2.88 14.84 -23.15
C ARG A 463 -1.74 15.35 -24.02
N VAL A 464 -1.79 15.13 -25.33
CA VAL A 464 -0.70 15.54 -26.23
C VAL A 464 -1.17 16.67 -27.15
N GLU A 465 -0.55 17.83 -27.02
CA GLU A 465 -0.80 19.01 -27.84
C GLU A 465 0.39 19.24 -28.77
N VAL A 466 0.15 19.52 -30.05
CA VAL A 466 1.22 19.76 -31.03
C VAL A 466 1.02 21.12 -31.69
N ARG A 467 2.08 21.91 -31.82
CA ARG A 467 2.09 23.23 -32.44
C ARG A 467 3.28 23.44 -33.36
N HIS A 468 3.05 24.06 -34.50
CA HIS A 468 4.08 24.27 -35.50
C HIS A 468 4.30 25.75 -35.75
N LEU A 469 5.13 26.39 -34.91
CA LEU A 469 5.33 27.84 -34.92
C LEU A 469 5.79 28.38 -36.28
N GLY A 470 6.56 27.59 -37.04
CA GLY A 470 6.97 27.94 -38.40
C GLY A 470 5.84 27.90 -39.43
N LEU A 471 4.92 26.94 -39.30
CA LEU A 471 3.77 26.78 -40.21
C LEU A 471 2.61 27.72 -39.84
N GLU A 472 2.34 27.90 -38.54
CA GLU A 472 1.33 28.85 -38.03
C GLU A 472 1.57 30.27 -38.57
N ARG A 473 2.83 30.70 -38.65
CA ARG A 473 3.22 32.01 -39.23
C ARG A 473 3.02 32.10 -40.74
N LEU A 474 3.07 30.96 -41.44
CA LEU A 474 2.84 30.85 -42.88
C LEU A 474 1.36 30.63 -43.22
N GLY A 475 0.48 30.54 -42.21
CA GLY A 475 -0.94 30.22 -42.39
C GLY A 475 -1.18 28.80 -42.89
N LYS A 476 -0.25 27.87 -42.60
CA LYS A 476 -0.26 26.48 -43.06
C LYS A 476 -0.50 25.50 -41.92
#